data_AF-A0A9P0A8W8-F1
#
_entry.id   AF-A0A9P0A8W8-F1
#
_cell.length_a   1.000
_cell.length_b   1.000
_cell.length_c   1.000
_cell.angle_alpha   90.00
_cell.angle_beta   90.00
_cell.angle_gamma   90.00
#
_symmetry.space_group_name_H-M   'P 1'
#
loop_
_entity.id
_entity.type
_entity.pdbx_description
1 polymer ?
#
loop_
_entity_poly.entity_id
_entity_poly.type
_entity_poly.pdbx_seq_one_letter_code
_entity_poly.pdbx_strand_id
1 'polypeptide(L)'
;MTVGAKIAEIFVGAYTERIKAIHCINVPSFALKPIEFMMKCFPSKLVERMQIHTGSVSSASFSEHVDEDVLCSDFGGSGPPLAQLEQKTFEEMEKYRNWFQEQDNICSDESLRRNKNSEIDKMRGSFRRLEVD
;
A
#
# COMPACT_ATOMS: atom_id res chain seq x y z
N MET A 1 7.04 -11.67 -17.56
CA MET A 1 6.13 -11.13 -16.53
C MET A 1 5.74 -9.71 -16.92
N THR A 2 4.46 -9.41 -17.04
CA THR A 2 3.95 -8.07 -17.38
C THR A 2 4.21 -7.10 -16.22
N VAL A 3 4.39 -5.80 -16.53
CA VAL A 3 4.67 -4.74 -15.52
C VAL A 3 3.63 -4.75 -14.39
N GLY A 4 2.35 -4.96 -14.72
CA GLY A 4 1.27 -5.03 -13.72
C GLY A 4 1.42 -6.18 -12.71
N ALA A 5 1.95 -7.33 -13.12
CA ALA A 5 2.18 -8.46 -12.20
C ALA A 5 3.28 -8.15 -11.18
N LYS A 6 4.35 -7.47 -11.61
CA LYS A 6 5.42 -7.03 -10.70
C LYS A 6 4.93 -5.99 -9.70
N ILE A 7 4.08 -5.06 -10.14
CA ILE A 7 3.48 -4.05 -9.24
C ILE A 7 2.65 -4.76 -8.16
N ALA A 8 1.78 -5.70 -8.53
CA ALA A 8 0.98 -6.45 -7.58
C ALA A 8 1.84 -7.27 -6.60
N GLU A 9 2.93 -7.89 -7.07
CA GLU A 9 3.88 -8.62 -6.23
C GLU A 9 4.56 -7.70 -5.20
N ILE A 10 4.96 -6.49 -5.59
CA ILE A 10 5.54 -5.51 -4.67
C ILE A 10 4.53 -5.10 -3.59
N PHE A 11 3.30 -4.76 -3.99
CA PHE A 11 2.25 -4.34 -3.04
C PHE A 11 1.84 -5.44 -2.04
N VAL A 12 1.96 -6.71 -2.43
CA VAL A 12 1.48 -7.84 -1.60
C VAL A 12 2.61 -8.54 -0.85
N GLY A 13 3.79 -8.65 -1.45
CA GLY A 13 4.89 -9.48 -0.96
C GLY A 13 6.10 -8.70 -0.46
N ALA A 14 6.32 -7.47 -0.94
CA ALA A 14 7.51 -6.68 -0.56
C ALA A 14 7.22 -5.66 0.55
N TYR A 15 6.02 -5.07 0.56
CA TYR A 15 5.61 -4.16 1.64
C TYR A 15 5.19 -4.93 2.88
N THR A 16 5.89 -4.68 3.99
CA THR A 16 5.57 -5.24 5.32
C THR A 16 4.41 -4.52 5.99
N GLU A 17 4.12 -3.29 5.56
CA GLU A 17 3.06 -2.45 6.12
C GLU A 17 1.66 -2.88 5.70
N ARG A 18 0.70 -2.74 6.62
CA ARG A 18 -0.70 -3.11 6.36
C ARG A 18 -1.43 -1.94 5.71
N ILE A 19 -1.65 -2.03 4.40
CA ILE A 19 -2.44 -1.06 3.63
C ILE A 19 -3.86 -0.98 4.22
N LYS A 20 -4.29 0.17 4.75
CA LYS A 20 -5.64 0.35 5.32
C LYS A 20 -6.69 0.54 4.22
N ALA A 21 -6.48 1.51 3.33
CA ALA A 21 -7.35 1.85 2.22
C ALA A 21 -6.54 2.50 1.09
N ILE A 22 -7.02 2.39 -0.14
CA ILE A 22 -6.46 3.07 -1.32
C ILE A 22 -7.59 3.90 -1.93
N HIS A 23 -7.44 5.22 -1.99
CA HIS A 23 -8.45 6.11 -2.54
C HIS A 23 -8.00 6.65 -3.89
N CYS A 24 -8.80 6.41 -4.93
CA CYS A 24 -8.63 7.03 -6.25
C CYS A 24 -9.60 8.20 -6.37
N ILE A 25 -9.08 9.42 -6.37
CA ILE A 25 -9.87 10.66 -6.48
C ILE A 25 -9.83 11.23 -7.90
N ASN A 26 -10.87 12.00 -8.27
CA ASN A 26 -10.98 12.66 -9.58
C ASN A 26 -10.87 11.70 -10.78
N VAL A 27 -11.41 10.48 -10.66
CA VAL A 27 -11.34 9.50 -11.75
C VAL A 27 -12.34 9.88 -12.85
N PRO A 28 -11.89 10.15 -14.10
CA PRO A 28 -12.81 10.47 -15.18
C PRO A 28 -13.55 9.21 -15.62
N SER A 29 -14.80 9.36 -16.09
CA SER A 29 -15.69 8.23 -16.38
C SER A 29 -15.14 7.24 -17.41
N PHE A 30 -14.26 7.68 -18.32
CA PHE A 30 -13.62 6.80 -19.32
C PHE A 30 -12.53 5.90 -18.71
N ALA A 31 -11.91 6.31 -17.58
CA ALA A 31 -10.83 5.57 -16.94
C ALA A 31 -11.32 4.47 -15.99
N LEU A 32 -12.62 4.40 -15.71
CA LEU A 32 -13.20 3.40 -14.80
C LEU A 32 -12.97 1.96 -15.27
N LYS A 33 -13.29 1.67 -16.54
CA LYS A 33 -13.13 0.31 -17.09
C LYS A 33 -11.67 -0.17 -17.09
N PRO A 34 -10.68 0.65 -17.50
CA PRO A 34 -9.26 0.29 -17.35
C PRO A 34 -8.86 0.01 -15.89
N ILE A 35 -9.31 0.83 -14.93
CA ILE A 35 -9.00 0.64 -13.51
C ILE A 35 -9.61 -0.66 -13.00
N GLU A 36 -10.88 -0.94 -13.33
CA GLU A 36 -11.55 -2.20 -13.00
C GLU A 36 -10.84 -3.43 -13.59
N PHE A 37 -10.31 -3.29 -14.80
CA PHE A 37 -9.52 -4.36 -15.40
C PHE A 37 -8.20 -4.58 -14.64
N MET A 38 -7.51 -3.50 -14.27
CA MET A 38 -6.28 -3.55 -13.48
C MET A 38 -6.51 -4.12 -12.08
N MET A 39 -7.66 -3.83 -11.45
CA MET A 39 -8.06 -4.40 -10.16
C MET A 39 -8.02 -5.93 -10.15
N LYS A 40 -8.34 -6.58 -11.28
CA LYS A 40 -8.32 -8.06 -11.38
C LYS A 40 -6.93 -8.67 -11.23
N CYS A 41 -5.87 -7.87 -11.38
CA CYS A 41 -4.49 -8.32 -11.14
C CYS A 41 -4.12 -8.33 -9.65
N PHE A 42 -4.92 -7.71 -8.79
CA PHE A 42 -4.67 -7.64 -7.35
C PHE A 42 -5.49 -8.70 -6.59
N PRO A 43 -5.00 -9.16 -5.42
CA PRO A 43 -5.77 -10.08 -4.59
C PRO A 43 -7.05 -9.41 -4.07
N SER A 44 -8.12 -10.21 -3.86
CA SER A 44 -9.43 -9.71 -3.40
C SER A 44 -9.35 -8.83 -2.16
N LYS A 45 -8.48 -9.18 -1.20
CA LYS A 45 -8.23 -8.40 0.02
C LYS A 45 -7.75 -6.97 -0.24
N LEU A 46 -7.01 -6.73 -1.32
CA LEU A 46 -6.53 -5.39 -1.68
C LEU A 46 -7.60 -4.63 -2.47
N VAL A 47 -8.32 -5.32 -3.35
CA VAL A 47 -9.43 -4.76 -4.12
C VAL A 47 -10.55 -4.28 -3.18
N GLU A 48 -10.88 -5.03 -2.13
CA GLU A 48 -11.87 -4.63 -1.10
C GLU A 48 -11.48 -3.34 -0.35
N ARG A 49 -10.19 -3.00 -0.32
CA ARG A 49 -9.67 -1.78 0.32
C ARG A 49 -9.57 -0.60 -0.63
N MET A 50 -9.83 -0.81 -1.93
CA MET A 50 -9.73 0.26 -2.92
C MET A 50 -11.08 0.92 -3.12
N GLN A 51 -11.11 2.25 -2.98
CA GLN A 51 -12.29 3.08 -3.15
C GLN A 51 -12.06 4.04 -4.32
N ILE A 52 -12.98 4.01 -5.27
CA ILE A 52 -12.93 4.86 -6.46
C ILE A 52 -13.98 5.96 -6.30
N HIS A 53 -13.52 7.19 -6.21
CA HIS A 53 -14.36 8.37 -6.10
C HIS A 53 -14.49 9.01 -7.50
N THR A 54 -15.66 8.83 -8.11
CA THR A 54 -16.03 9.42 -9.39
C THR A 54 -16.61 10.81 -9.20
N GLY A 55 -16.12 11.80 -9.94
CA GLY A 55 -16.60 13.18 -9.89
C GLY A 55 -15.64 14.17 -9.19
N SER A 56 -16.14 15.38 -8.93
CA SER A 56 -15.38 16.45 -8.27
C SER A 56 -14.87 15.99 -6.89
N VAL A 57 -13.67 16.42 -6.53
CA VAL A 57 -12.93 16.00 -5.33
C VAL A 57 -13.71 16.30 -4.03
N SER A 58 -14.61 17.27 -4.08
CA SER A 58 -15.59 17.60 -3.04
C SER A 58 -16.76 16.60 -2.91
N SER A 59 -16.62 15.37 -3.40
CA SER A 59 -17.65 14.36 -3.20
C SER A 59 -17.66 14.01 -1.70
N ALA A 60 -18.84 14.13 -1.06
CA ALA A 60 -19.03 13.83 0.36
C ALA A 60 -18.42 12.47 0.80
N SER A 61 -18.33 11.52 -0.14
CA SER A 61 -17.76 10.19 0.07
C SER A 61 -16.28 10.17 0.49
N PHE A 62 -15.46 11.14 0.06
CA PHE A 62 -14.05 11.17 0.42
C PHE A 62 -13.81 11.90 1.75
N SER A 63 -14.56 12.99 2.01
CA SER A 63 -14.53 13.72 3.29
C SER A 63 -14.95 12.87 4.49
N GLU A 64 -15.73 11.79 4.29
CA GLU A 64 -16.04 10.81 5.35
C GLU A 64 -14.83 9.98 5.81
N HIS A 65 -13.80 9.87 4.97
CA HIS A 65 -12.63 9.03 5.24
C HIS A 65 -11.41 9.83 5.68
N VAL A 66 -11.31 11.10 5.26
CA VAL A 66 -10.18 11.99 5.52
C VAL A 66 -10.69 13.36 5.94
N ASP A 67 -10.20 13.85 7.07
CA ASP A 67 -10.56 15.16 7.60
C ASP A 67 -10.18 16.29 6.63
N GLU A 68 -11.08 17.25 6.45
CA GLU A 68 -10.91 18.39 5.53
C GLU A 68 -9.69 19.25 5.88
N ASP A 69 -9.34 19.34 7.16
CA ASP A 69 -8.16 20.09 7.64
C ASP A 69 -6.83 19.48 7.18
N VAL A 70 -6.81 18.17 6.94
CA VAL A 70 -5.61 17.44 6.50
C VAL A 70 -5.50 17.41 4.98
N LEU A 71 -6.64 17.46 4.28
CA LEU A 71 -6.69 17.40 2.83
C LEU A 71 -6.16 18.69 2.19
N CYS A 72 -5.38 18.55 1.12
CA CYS A 72 -4.82 19.69 0.40
C CYS A 72 -5.93 20.61 -0.15
N SER A 73 -5.65 21.92 -0.17
CA SER A 73 -6.57 22.92 -0.74
C SER A 73 -6.97 22.63 -2.20
N ASP A 74 -6.04 22.09 -3.00
CA ASP A 74 -6.27 21.77 -4.42
C ASP A 74 -7.29 20.64 -4.63
N PHE A 75 -7.54 19.87 -3.58
CA PHE A 75 -8.48 18.75 -3.54
C PHE A 75 -9.75 19.10 -2.74
N GLY A 76 -9.97 20.37 -2.43
CA GLY A 76 -11.17 20.84 -1.73
C GLY A 76 -11.11 20.77 -0.20
N GLY A 77 -9.92 20.58 0.39
CA GLY A 77 -9.68 20.69 1.83
C GLY A 77 -9.22 22.08 2.28
N SER A 78 -8.86 22.19 3.56
CA SER A 78 -8.28 23.40 4.18
C SER A 78 -6.79 23.28 4.49
N GLY A 79 -6.16 22.16 4.14
CA GLY A 79 -4.73 21.92 4.34
C GLY A 79 -3.83 22.65 3.34
N PRO A 80 -2.50 22.51 3.47
CA PRO A 80 -1.53 23.13 2.57
C PRO A 80 -1.75 22.72 1.11
N PRO A 81 -1.39 23.58 0.13
CA PRO A 81 -1.47 23.21 -1.28
C PRO A 81 -0.51 22.06 -1.60
N LEU A 82 -0.85 21.25 -2.60
CA LEU A 82 -0.09 20.06 -2.98
C LEU A 82 1.36 20.40 -3.31
N ALA A 83 1.59 21.54 -3.98
CA ALA A 83 2.94 22.00 -4.32
C ALA A 83 3.85 22.20 -3.10
N GLN A 84 3.31 22.69 -1.98
CA GLN A 84 4.08 22.84 -0.74
C GLN A 84 4.39 21.49 -0.10
N LEU A 85 3.44 20.54 -0.13
CA LEU A 85 3.65 19.19 0.38
C LEU A 85 4.67 18.42 -0.47
N GLU A 86 4.62 18.58 -1.78
CA GLU A 86 5.60 18.00 -2.71
C GLU A 86 7.00 18.53 -2.42
N GLN A 87 7.15 19.85 -2.30
CA GLN A 87 8.43 20.47 -1.94
C GLN A 87 8.96 19.95 -0.60
N LYS A 88 8.12 19.91 0.44
CA LYS A 88 8.50 19.38 1.75
C LYS A 88 8.94 17.91 1.67
N THR A 89 8.21 17.10 0.92
CA THR A 89 8.56 15.69 0.72
C THR A 89 9.91 15.55 0.02
N PHE A 90 10.16 16.38 -1.00
CA PHE A 90 11.44 16.41 -1.70
C PHE A 90 12.59 16.82 -0.78
N GLU A 91 12.41 17.85 0.05
CA GLU A 91 13.40 18.28 1.03
C GLU A 91 13.70 17.19 2.07
N GLU A 92 12.67 16.47 2.55
CA GLU A 92 12.86 15.31 3.44
C GLU A 92 13.60 14.17 2.74
N MET A 93 13.26 13.85 1.49
CA MET A 93 13.97 12.83 0.71
C MET A 93 15.44 13.20 0.50
N GLU A 94 15.74 14.45 0.18
CA GLU A 94 17.11 14.93 -0.01
C GLU A 94 17.89 14.87 1.31
N LYS A 95 17.28 15.27 2.43
CA LYS A 95 17.87 15.17 3.76
C LYS A 95 18.30 13.74 4.11
N TYR A 96 17.50 12.75 3.73
CA TYR A 96 17.78 11.33 3.99
C TYR A 96 18.42 10.59 2.81
N ARG A 97 18.91 11.29 1.78
CA ARG A 97 19.50 10.69 0.57
C ARG A 97 20.53 9.61 0.89
N ASN A 98 21.49 9.92 1.77
CA ASN A 98 22.55 8.98 2.12
C ASN A 98 21.99 7.71 2.80
N TRP A 99 21.00 7.88 3.68
CA TRP A 99 20.34 6.75 4.34
C TRP A 99 19.63 5.83 3.33
N PHE A 100 18.95 6.41 2.32
CA PHE A 100 18.33 5.65 1.23
C PHE A 100 19.36 4.91 0.37
N GLN A 101 20.49 5.54 0.03
CA GLN A 101 21.57 4.89 -0.74
C GLN A 101 22.21 3.73 0.02
N GLU A 102 22.31 3.83 1.35
CA GLU A 102 22.81 2.74 2.18
C GLU A 102 21.87 1.54 2.23
N GLN A 103 20.55 1.71 2.02
CA GLN A 103 19.58 0.60 2.08
C GLN A 103 19.85 -0.48 1.03
N ASP A 104 20.42 -0.13 -0.14
CA ASP A 104 20.78 -1.11 -1.17
C ASP A 104 21.84 -2.12 -0.68
N ASN A 105 22.64 -1.72 0.32
CA ASN A 105 23.63 -2.59 0.95
C ASN A 105 23.07 -3.36 2.16
N ILE A 106 21.88 -2.99 2.64
CA ILE A 106 21.22 -3.63 3.77
C ILE A 106 20.23 -4.66 3.21
N CYS A 107 20.76 -5.79 2.75
CA CYS A 107 19.96 -6.94 2.34
C CYS A 107 20.10 -8.07 3.35
N SER A 108 19.04 -8.88 3.49
CA SER A 108 19.13 -10.11 4.28
C SER A 108 20.03 -11.11 3.54
N ASP A 109 20.99 -11.69 4.25
CA ASP A 109 21.75 -12.82 3.72
C ASP A 109 20.85 -14.05 3.65
N GLU A 110 20.31 -14.32 2.45
CA GLU A 110 19.41 -15.44 2.20
C GLU A 110 20.08 -16.81 2.42
N SER A 111 21.42 -16.89 2.50
CA SER A 111 22.11 -18.14 2.85
C SER A 111 21.89 -18.54 4.32
N LEU A 112 21.65 -17.56 5.20
CA LEU A 112 21.34 -17.76 6.62
C LEU A 112 19.84 -17.96 6.86
N ARG A 113 19.00 -17.82 5.82
CA ARG A 113 17.56 -18.00 5.96
C ARG A 113 17.25 -19.46 6.28
N ARG A 114 16.62 -19.68 7.43
CA ARG A 114 16.20 -21.01 7.87
C ARG A 114 15.31 -21.66 6.81
N ASN A 115 15.75 -22.78 6.27
CA ASN A 115 15.01 -23.51 5.25
C ASN A 115 13.68 -24.01 5.82
N LYS A 116 12.56 -23.79 5.11
CA LYS A 116 11.19 -24.16 5.53
C LYS A 116 11.02 -25.64 5.87
N ASN A 117 11.98 -26.48 5.46
CA ASN A 117 11.98 -27.92 5.73
C ASN A 117 12.70 -28.32 7.03
N SER A 118 13.07 -27.38 7.91
CA SER A 118 13.69 -27.75 9.19
C SER A 118 12.71 -28.57 10.05
N GLU A 119 13.14 -29.74 10.53
CA GLU A 119 12.36 -30.66 11.39
C GLU A 119 11.71 -29.95 12.59
N ILE A 120 12.30 -28.84 13.04
CA ILE A 120 11.83 -28.01 14.15
C ILE A 120 10.51 -27.29 13.82
N ASP A 121 10.25 -26.97 12.55
CA ASP A 121 8.97 -26.41 12.10
C ASP A 121 7.87 -27.47 12.03
N LYS A 122 8.22 -28.76 11.84
CA LYS A 122 7.29 -29.90 11.95
C LYS A 122 6.89 -30.16 13.41
N MET A 123 7.73 -29.75 14.36
CA MET A 123 7.45 -29.83 15.81
C MET A 123 6.51 -28.74 16.32
N ARG A 124 6.23 -27.68 15.53
CA ARG A 124 5.14 -26.73 15.80
C ARG A 124 3.80 -27.37 15.47
N GLY A 125 3.45 -28.41 16.21
CA GLY A 125 2.13 -29.04 16.14
C GLY A 125 1.02 -28.01 16.41
N SER A 126 -0.08 -28.15 15.68
CA SER A 126 -1.33 -27.43 15.97
C SER A 126 -1.87 -27.94 17.29
N PHE A 127 -1.56 -27.25 18.40
CA PHE A 127 -2.29 -27.37 19.66
C PHE A 127 -3.73 -26.88 19.45
N ARG A 128 -4.55 -27.71 18.82
CA ARG A 128 -6.00 -27.57 18.77
C ARG A 128 -6.58 -28.82 19.41
N ARG A 129 -6.89 -28.66 20.70
CA ARG A 129 -7.59 -29.57 21.63
C ARG A 129 -6.78 -30.75 22.19
N LEU A 130 -6.48 -30.62 23.49
CA LEU A 130 -6.30 -31.75 24.40
C LEU A 130 -7.71 -32.05 24.95
N GLU A 131 -8.33 -33.14 24.54
CA GLU A 131 -9.48 -33.69 25.27
C GLU A 131 -8.92 -34.56 26.38
N VAL A 132 -9.18 -34.17 27.63
CA VAL A 132 -8.84 -34.93 28.82
C VAL A 132 -10.13 -35.60 29.28
N ASP A 133 -10.09 -36.93 29.41
CA ASP A 133 -11.15 -37.78 29.97
C ASP A 133 -11.24 -37.61 31.50
#